data_AF-A0A076FDX7-F1
#
_entry.id   AF-A0A076FDX7-F1
#
_cell.length_a   1.000
_cell.length_b   1.000
_cell.length_c   1.000
_cell.angle_alpha   90.00
_cell.angle_beta   90.00
_cell.angle_gamma   90.00
#
_symmetry.space_group_name_H-M   'P 1'
#
loop_
_entity.id
_entity.type
_entity.pdbx_description
1 polymer ?
#
loop_
_entity_poly.entity_id
_entity_poly.type
_entity_poly.pdbx_seq_one_letter_code
_entity_poly.pdbx_strand_id
1 'polypeptide(L)'
;MNIFNENLSEDEFIKLLKEESFKRLKEKLGGVSDDEKINLSKDYFDEICVCLSQNGKLTSNAISALSESFNKAITYDAEQYLYKIMYERDRLKKQISSQKDQIKSLMMLNCKVLEEYICSSNFENKEDLSKVLKDKLLDDLEMLGILKETTESAFLTTIEMGNDVEDTIKEIAKNIVYLAINEGELTKSRFMDIALVVVETAANLANESKIYAKEIVRGAINGSNDGITKAIEKYKDELKFAPDEICENLSLSIKELTKIEDDFVGILKSIANQNAEPASEIILEIVGDEYDSYSAKLKRISAEARAQIFEKIEELSQKSFKFGDVNLDEKIVNLKKEIVELEKKAGEKLAQMKNSQTFENAKEQAKKLGDRVYEAAKNLIDNTKKS
;
A
#
# COMPACT_ATOMS: atom_id res chain seq x y z
N MET A 1 -52.54 -31.09 -4.46
CA MET A 1 -52.57 -29.62 -4.71
C MET A 1 -53.99 -29.28 -5.16
N ASN A 2 -54.72 -28.38 -4.49
CA ASN A 2 -56.13 -28.09 -4.86
C ASN A 2 -56.26 -27.19 -6.10
N ILE A 3 -55.15 -26.65 -6.60
CA ILE A 3 -55.07 -25.72 -7.75
C ILE A 3 -55.45 -26.36 -9.10
N PHE A 4 -55.61 -27.68 -9.16
CA PHE A 4 -55.96 -28.40 -10.39
C PHE A 4 -57.47 -28.40 -10.69
N ASN A 5 -58.31 -28.13 -9.67
CA ASN A 5 -59.78 -28.20 -9.76
C ASN A 5 -60.45 -26.83 -9.97
N GLU A 6 -59.68 -25.76 -10.09
CA GLU A 6 -60.19 -24.39 -10.25
C GLU A 6 -60.15 -23.95 -11.73
N ASN A 7 -61.21 -23.28 -12.20
CA ASN A 7 -61.28 -22.64 -13.53
C ASN A 7 -60.44 -21.35 -13.52
N LEU A 8 -59.11 -21.50 -13.47
CA LEU A 8 -58.15 -20.41 -13.47
C LEU A 8 -57.70 -20.09 -14.89
N SER A 9 -57.36 -18.82 -15.14
CA SER A 9 -56.57 -18.46 -16.32
C SER A 9 -55.18 -19.09 -16.26
N GLU A 10 -54.48 -19.18 -17.40
CA GLU A 10 -53.14 -19.76 -17.45
C GLU A 10 -52.16 -18.99 -16.53
N ASP A 11 -52.21 -17.66 -16.53
CA ASP A 11 -51.35 -16.82 -15.69
C ASP A 11 -51.62 -17.01 -14.19
N GLU A 12 -52.90 -17.09 -13.79
CA GLU A 12 -53.29 -17.34 -12.39
C GLU A 12 -52.87 -18.74 -11.94
N PHE A 13 -53.04 -19.74 -12.82
CA PHE A 13 -52.60 -21.10 -12.56
C PHE A 13 -51.08 -21.18 -12.36
N ILE A 14 -50.30 -20.56 -13.25
CA ILE A 14 -48.83 -20.55 -13.16
C ILE A 14 -48.36 -19.85 -11.88
N LYS A 15 -48.99 -18.73 -11.51
CA LYS A 15 -48.67 -18.01 -10.27
C LYS A 15 -48.95 -18.88 -9.04
N LEU A 16 -50.12 -19.51 -8.97
CA LEU A 16 -50.50 -20.40 -7.87
C LEU A 16 -49.61 -21.64 -7.80
N LEU A 17 -49.27 -22.23 -8.96
CA LEU A 17 -48.33 -23.34 -9.05
C LEU A 17 -46.98 -22.97 -8.44
N LYS A 18 -46.44 -21.79 -8.76
CA LYS A 18 -45.16 -21.29 -8.23
C LYS A 18 -45.20 -21.08 -6.71
N GLU A 19 -46.26 -20.45 -6.19
CA GLU A 19 -46.40 -20.16 -4.75
C GLU A 19 -46.56 -21.44 -3.92
N GLU A 20 -47.46 -22.34 -4.31
CA GLU A 20 -47.75 -23.57 -3.58
C GLU A 20 -46.59 -24.57 -3.66
N SER A 21 -45.91 -24.65 -4.81
CA SER A 21 -44.74 -25.51 -5.00
C SER A 21 -43.59 -25.09 -4.10
N PHE A 22 -43.27 -23.79 -4.06
CA PHE A 22 -42.27 -23.23 -3.18
C PHE A 22 -42.58 -23.54 -1.72
N LYS A 23 -43.80 -23.23 -1.26
CA LYS A 23 -44.20 -23.39 0.14
C LYS A 23 -44.08 -24.84 0.60
N ARG A 24 -44.66 -25.77 -0.15
CA ARG A 24 -44.68 -27.20 0.20
C ARG A 24 -43.30 -27.83 0.14
N LEU A 25 -42.48 -27.48 -0.86
CA LEU A 25 -41.13 -28.01 -0.93
C LEU A 25 -40.29 -27.46 0.23
N LYS A 26 -40.33 -26.15 0.50
CA LYS A 26 -39.63 -25.55 1.63
C LYS A 26 -39.97 -26.24 2.96
N GLU A 27 -41.24 -26.55 3.21
CA GLU A 27 -41.67 -27.30 4.39
C GLU A 27 -41.05 -28.71 4.45
N LYS A 28 -40.95 -29.41 3.31
CA LYS A 28 -40.32 -30.73 3.21
C LYS A 28 -38.79 -30.71 3.40
N LEU A 29 -38.13 -29.59 3.07
CA LEU A 29 -36.67 -29.46 3.10
C LEU A 29 -36.11 -29.01 4.46
N GLY A 30 -36.96 -28.75 5.46
CA GLY A 30 -36.51 -28.25 6.76
C GLY A 30 -35.58 -29.22 7.49
N GLY A 31 -34.35 -28.77 7.80
CA GLY A 31 -33.41 -29.49 8.68
C GLY A 31 -32.68 -30.69 8.06
N VAL A 32 -32.79 -30.91 6.75
CA VAL A 32 -32.09 -31.99 6.03
C VAL A 32 -30.80 -31.49 5.36
N SER A 33 -29.88 -32.42 5.06
CA SER A 33 -28.61 -32.12 4.38
C SER A 33 -28.82 -31.70 2.92
N ASP A 34 -27.82 -31.04 2.30
CA ASP A 34 -27.95 -30.56 0.92
C ASP A 34 -28.12 -31.70 -0.10
N ASP A 35 -27.45 -32.84 0.11
CA ASP A 35 -27.63 -34.04 -0.72
C ASP A 35 -29.05 -34.61 -0.59
N GLU A 36 -29.62 -34.60 0.62
CA GLU A 36 -31.02 -35.00 0.85
C GLU A 36 -32.01 -34.00 0.23
N LYS A 37 -31.71 -32.70 0.25
CA LYS A 37 -32.55 -31.67 -0.39
C LYS A 37 -32.67 -31.89 -1.89
N ILE A 38 -31.57 -32.24 -2.56
CA ILE A 38 -31.54 -32.51 -3.99
C ILE A 38 -32.42 -33.73 -4.32
N ASN A 39 -32.31 -34.80 -3.53
CA ASN A 39 -33.10 -36.02 -3.74
C ASN A 39 -34.59 -35.78 -3.48
N LEU A 40 -34.95 -35.12 -2.37
CA LEU A 40 -36.34 -34.78 -2.05
C LEU A 40 -36.96 -33.82 -3.07
N SER A 41 -36.16 -32.87 -3.57
CA SER A 41 -36.57 -31.97 -4.66
C SER A 41 -36.89 -32.75 -5.93
N LYS A 42 -36.01 -33.68 -6.34
CA LYS A 42 -36.24 -34.52 -7.52
C LYS A 42 -37.53 -35.33 -7.41
N ASP A 43 -37.73 -36.02 -6.28
CA ASP A 43 -38.90 -36.88 -6.07
C ASP A 43 -40.20 -36.06 -6.07
N TYR A 44 -40.16 -34.87 -5.45
CA TYR A 44 -41.31 -33.98 -5.44
C TYR A 44 -41.60 -33.36 -6.80
N PHE A 45 -40.56 -33.08 -7.60
CA PHE A 45 -40.72 -32.56 -8.95
C PHE A 45 -41.44 -33.57 -9.85
N ASP A 46 -41.05 -34.84 -9.75
CA ASP A 46 -41.69 -35.95 -10.47
C ASP A 46 -43.17 -36.08 -10.10
N GLU A 47 -43.49 -36.06 -8.79
CA GLU A 47 -44.87 -36.11 -8.28
C GLU A 47 -45.77 -35.01 -8.90
N ILE A 48 -45.27 -33.77 -8.96
CA ILE A 48 -46.02 -32.66 -9.55
C ILE A 48 -46.13 -32.80 -11.07
N CYS A 49 -45.07 -33.24 -11.76
CA CYS A 49 -45.10 -33.43 -13.21
C CYS A 49 -46.13 -34.50 -13.62
N VAL A 50 -46.23 -35.60 -12.87
CA VAL A 50 -47.26 -36.62 -13.06
C VAL A 50 -48.66 -36.02 -12.88
N CYS A 51 -48.88 -35.22 -11.83
CA CYS A 51 -50.17 -34.54 -11.61
C CYS A 51 -50.51 -33.57 -12.75
N LEU A 52 -49.54 -32.76 -13.21
CA LEU A 52 -49.71 -31.83 -14.32
C LEU A 52 -50.06 -32.55 -15.62
N SER A 53 -49.40 -33.68 -15.90
CA SER A 53 -49.64 -34.50 -17.08
C SER A 53 -51.05 -35.09 -17.08
N GLN A 54 -51.49 -35.66 -15.95
CA GLN A 54 -52.84 -36.23 -15.80
C GLN A 54 -53.95 -35.20 -15.96
N ASN A 55 -53.67 -33.93 -15.67
CA ASN A 55 -54.63 -32.82 -15.81
C ASN A 55 -54.46 -32.04 -17.12
N GLY A 56 -53.59 -32.48 -18.04
CA GLY A 56 -53.34 -31.79 -19.31
C GLY A 56 -52.69 -30.40 -19.18
N LYS A 57 -52.08 -30.10 -18.03
CA LYS A 57 -51.48 -28.79 -17.71
C LYS A 57 -49.94 -28.81 -17.70
N LEU A 58 -49.32 -29.91 -18.16
CA LEU A 58 -47.87 -30.02 -18.28
C LEU A 58 -47.39 -29.21 -19.49
N THR A 59 -46.97 -27.97 -19.23
CA THR A 59 -46.45 -27.04 -20.25
C THR A 59 -45.04 -26.59 -19.90
N SER A 60 -44.32 -26.02 -20.89
CA SER A 60 -43.01 -25.41 -20.65
C SER A 60 -43.06 -24.32 -19.57
N ASN A 61 -44.12 -23.52 -19.55
CA ASN A 61 -44.35 -22.48 -18.54
C ASN A 61 -44.52 -23.07 -17.13
N ALA A 62 -45.26 -24.19 -17.01
CA ALA A 62 -45.42 -24.88 -15.74
C ALA A 62 -44.08 -25.45 -15.24
N ILE A 63 -43.28 -26.04 -16.12
CA ILE A 63 -41.94 -26.55 -15.78
C ILE A 63 -41.00 -25.41 -15.34
N SER A 64 -41.01 -24.28 -16.05
CA SER A 64 -40.20 -23.11 -15.68
C SER A 64 -40.59 -22.58 -14.30
N ALA A 65 -41.89 -22.44 -14.04
CA ALA A 65 -42.41 -21.97 -12.76
C ALA A 65 -42.04 -22.93 -11.61
N LEU A 66 -42.10 -24.24 -11.85
CA LEU A 66 -41.66 -25.24 -10.89
C LEU A 66 -40.17 -25.14 -10.61
N SER A 67 -39.34 -25.11 -11.65
CA SER A 67 -37.88 -24.98 -11.52
C SER A 67 -37.49 -23.75 -10.69
N GLU A 68 -38.06 -22.59 -10.99
CA GLU A 68 -37.84 -21.36 -10.22
C GLU A 68 -38.25 -21.50 -8.75
N SER A 69 -39.44 -22.07 -8.49
CA SER A 69 -39.93 -22.26 -7.13
C SER A 69 -39.10 -23.27 -6.33
N PHE A 70 -38.57 -24.30 -7.00
CA PHE A 70 -37.78 -25.36 -6.40
C PHE A 70 -36.38 -24.87 -6.07
N ASN A 71 -35.72 -24.18 -7.00
CA ASN A 71 -34.43 -23.55 -6.76
C ASN A 71 -34.52 -22.58 -5.57
N LYS A 72 -35.55 -21.73 -5.57
CA LYS A 72 -35.80 -20.80 -4.45
C LYS A 72 -36.03 -21.52 -3.12
N ALA A 73 -36.70 -22.67 -3.11
CA ALA A 73 -36.95 -23.43 -1.88
C ALA A 73 -35.66 -24.06 -1.33
N ILE A 74 -34.81 -24.62 -2.20
CA ILE A 74 -33.54 -25.26 -1.82
C ILE A 74 -32.56 -24.23 -1.26
N THR A 75 -32.46 -23.06 -1.89
CA THR A 75 -31.51 -22.00 -1.48
C THR A 75 -32.03 -21.12 -0.34
N TYR A 76 -33.32 -21.20 -0.01
CA TYR A 76 -33.96 -20.28 0.93
C TYR A 76 -33.21 -20.12 2.26
N ASP A 77 -32.89 -21.22 2.94
CA ASP A 77 -32.24 -21.16 4.25
C ASP A 77 -30.80 -20.62 4.16
N ALA A 78 -30.09 -20.96 3.08
CA ALA A 78 -28.75 -20.44 2.81
C ALA A 78 -28.78 -18.93 2.52
N GLU A 79 -29.77 -18.46 1.76
CA GLU A 79 -30.01 -17.03 1.52
C GLU A 79 -30.37 -16.28 2.81
N GLN A 80 -31.24 -16.85 3.66
CA GLN A 80 -31.56 -16.25 4.96
C GLN A 80 -30.34 -16.19 5.88
N TYR A 81 -29.51 -17.23 5.88
CA TYR A 81 -28.27 -17.25 6.64
C TYR A 81 -27.26 -16.23 6.11
N LEU A 82 -27.15 -16.07 4.79
CA LEU A 82 -26.34 -15.03 4.16
C LEU A 82 -26.80 -13.64 4.61
N TYR A 83 -28.11 -13.35 4.59
CA TYR A 83 -28.64 -12.07 5.09
C TYR A 83 -28.33 -11.84 6.58
N LYS A 84 -28.39 -12.89 7.40
CA LYS A 84 -27.99 -12.81 8.80
C LYS A 84 -26.51 -12.46 8.95
N ILE A 85 -25.62 -13.12 8.20
CA ILE A 85 -24.17 -12.80 8.21
C ILE A 85 -23.94 -11.36 7.74
N MET A 86 -24.61 -10.91 6.68
CA MET A 86 -24.50 -9.54 6.19
C MET A 86 -24.92 -8.52 7.25
N TYR A 87 -26.01 -8.78 7.96
CA TYR A 87 -26.45 -7.94 9.08
C TYR A 87 -25.45 -7.93 10.23
N GLU A 88 -24.92 -9.09 10.61
CA GLU A 88 -23.89 -9.20 11.66
C GLU A 88 -22.61 -8.47 11.27
N ARG A 89 -22.18 -8.56 10.01
CA ARG A 89 -21.06 -7.79 9.44
C ARG A 89 -21.31 -6.28 9.56
N ASP A 90 -22.48 -5.80 9.17
CA ASP A 90 -22.81 -4.37 9.24
C ASP A 90 -22.87 -3.89 10.70
N ARG A 91 -23.34 -4.73 11.62
CA ARG A 91 -23.30 -4.46 13.06
C ARG A 91 -21.87 -4.37 13.58
N LEU A 92 -21.02 -5.34 13.24
CA LEU A 92 -19.60 -5.35 13.63
C LEU A 92 -18.87 -4.12 13.07
N LYS A 93 -19.14 -3.74 11.82
CA LYS A 93 -18.57 -2.52 11.20
C LYS A 93 -18.92 -1.26 12.01
N LYS A 94 -20.18 -1.12 12.42
CA LYS A 94 -20.62 0.00 13.29
C LYS A 94 -19.96 -0.04 14.68
N GLN A 95 -19.81 -1.23 15.26
CA GLN A 95 -19.12 -1.39 16.55
C GLN A 95 -17.65 -1.02 16.46
N ILE A 96 -16.95 -1.44 15.41
CA ILE A 96 -15.55 -1.06 15.14
C ILE A 96 -15.44 0.47 15.03
N SER A 97 -16.32 1.11 14.26
CA SER A 97 -16.34 2.57 14.13
C SER A 97 -16.54 3.26 15.48
N SER A 98 -17.54 2.81 16.25
CA SER A 98 -17.81 3.38 17.58
C SER A 98 -16.64 3.17 18.54
N GLN A 99 -15.94 2.04 18.47
CA GLN A 99 -14.78 1.77 19.31
C GLN A 99 -13.59 2.66 18.93
N LYS A 100 -13.38 2.91 17.63
CA LYS A 100 -12.37 3.88 17.16
C LYS A 100 -12.66 5.28 17.68
N ASP A 101 -13.91 5.74 17.61
CA ASP A 101 -14.33 7.05 18.12
C ASP A 101 -14.12 7.18 19.64
N GLN A 102 -14.37 6.09 20.38
CA GLN A 102 -14.10 6.04 21.81
C GLN A 102 -12.60 6.12 22.12
N ILE A 103 -11.76 5.38 21.39
CA ILE A 103 -10.30 5.42 21.55
C ILE A 103 -9.78 6.84 21.27
N LYS A 104 -10.21 7.46 20.16
CA LYS A 104 -9.87 8.84 19.81
C LYS A 104 -10.27 9.84 20.89
N SER A 105 -11.49 9.72 21.40
CA SER A 105 -12.00 10.59 22.46
C SER A 105 -11.21 10.43 23.76
N LEU A 106 -10.85 9.20 24.12
CA LEU A 106 -10.06 8.90 25.31
C LEU A 106 -8.63 9.47 25.19
N MET A 107 -7.99 9.31 24.03
CA MET A 107 -6.66 9.84 23.74
C MET A 107 -6.64 11.37 23.84
N MET A 108 -7.63 12.05 23.22
CA MET A 108 -7.78 13.50 23.31
C MET A 108 -7.99 13.97 24.76
N LEU A 109 -8.84 13.28 25.52
CA LEU A 109 -9.10 13.61 26.92
C LEU A 109 -7.84 13.45 27.77
N ASN A 110 -7.12 12.33 27.59
CA ASN A 110 -5.89 12.07 28.31
C ASN A 110 -4.82 13.13 28.00
N CYS A 111 -4.65 13.49 26.74
CA CYS A 111 -3.74 14.55 26.34
C CYS A 111 -4.12 15.89 26.99
N LYS A 112 -5.40 16.24 27.00
CA LYS A 112 -5.87 17.48 27.63
C LYS A 112 -5.57 17.51 29.13
N VAL A 113 -5.81 16.40 29.84
CA VAL A 113 -5.49 16.27 31.27
C VAL A 113 -4.00 16.43 31.53
N LEU A 114 -3.17 15.80 30.69
CA LEU A 114 -1.71 15.91 30.80
C LEU A 114 -1.22 17.33 30.47
N GLU A 115 -1.82 18.01 29.50
CA GLU A 115 -1.51 19.40 29.16
C GLU A 115 -1.88 20.35 30.30
N GLU A 116 -3.07 20.21 30.88
CA GLU A 116 -3.51 20.98 32.05
C GLU A 116 -2.57 20.78 33.25
N TYR A 117 -2.07 19.56 33.46
CA TYR A 117 -1.07 19.26 34.48
C TYR A 117 0.28 19.93 34.19
N ILE A 118 0.79 19.86 32.94
CA ILE A 118 2.03 20.52 32.55
C ILE A 118 1.92 22.04 32.75
N CYS A 119 0.82 22.66 32.32
CA CYS A 119 0.58 24.10 32.51
C CYS A 119 0.61 24.51 34.00
N SER A 120 -0.01 23.72 34.87
CA SER A 120 -0.15 24.01 36.31
C SER A 120 1.05 23.60 37.17
N SER A 121 1.97 22.79 36.65
CA SER A 121 3.18 22.33 37.34
C SER A 121 4.24 23.45 37.51
N ASN A 122 5.38 23.16 38.13
CA ASN A 122 6.53 24.10 38.23
C ASN A 122 7.68 23.73 37.28
N PHE A 123 7.41 23.01 36.18
CA PHE A 123 8.47 22.66 35.22
C PHE A 123 9.04 23.91 34.55
N GLU A 124 10.36 23.91 34.31
CA GLU A 124 11.03 25.00 33.59
C GLU A 124 10.74 24.93 32.07
N ASN A 125 10.51 23.72 31.53
CA ASN A 125 10.37 23.46 30.09
C ASN A 125 8.91 23.16 29.67
N LYS A 126 7.93 23.91 30.20
CA LYS A 126 6.49 23.62 29.96
C LYS A 126 6.08 23.69 28.49
N GLU A 127 6.64 24.63 27.74
CA GLU A 127 6.32 24.81 26.32
C GLU A 127 6.80 23.62 25.50
N ASP A 128 8.02 23.15 25.73
CA ASP A 128 8.57 21.95 25.06
C ASP A 128 7.80 20.67 25.44
N LEU A 129 7.48 20.49 26.72
CA LEU A 129 6.69 19.33 27.18
C LEU A 129 5.28 19.30 26.57
N SER A 130 4.64 20.47 26.47
CA SER A 130 3.31 20.60 25.86
C SER A 130 3.35 20.36 24.36
N LYS A 131 4.44 20.78 23.70
CA LYS A 131 4.68 20.52 22.29
C LYS A 131 4.86 19.02 22.02
N VAL A 132 5.79 18.37 22.72
CA VAL A 132 6.05 16.91 22.60
C VAL A 132 4.79 16.10 22.86
N LEU A 133 3.97 16.49 23.83
CA LEU A 133 2.70 15.82 24.13
C LEU A 133 1.69 15.94 22.97
N LYS A 134 1.58 17.12 22.36
CA LYS A 134 0.70 17.35 21.20
C LYS A 134 1.19 16.61 19.95
N ASP A 135 2.50 16.60 19.74
CA ASP A 135 3.14 15.89 18.62
C ASP A 135 2.92 14.38 18.77
N LYS A 136 3.09 13.85 19.99
CA LYS A 136 2.81 12.44 20.29
C LYS A 136 1.33 12.07 20.11
N LEU A 137 0.42 12.96 20.50
CA LEU A 137 -1.02 12.77 20.26
C LEU A 137 -1.33 12.75 18.75
N LEU A 138 -0.71 13.64 17.97
CA LEU A 138 -0.86 13.69 16.52
C LEU A 138 -0.37 12.38 15.88
N ASP A 139 0.82 11.89 16.25
CA ASP A 139 1.34 10.59 15.80
C ASP A 139 0.37 9.44 16.13
N ASP A 140 -0.13 9.38 17.37
CA ASP A 140 -1.02 8.32 17.83
C ASP A 140 -2.41 8.39 17.14
N LEU A 141 -2.90 9.58 16.77
CA LEU A 141 -4.15 9.79 16.05
C LEU A 141 -4.03 9.53 14.54
N GLU A 142 -2.90 9.88 13.94
CA GLU A 142 -2.59 9.71 12.52
C GLU A 142 -2.44 8.22 12.17
N MET A 143 -1.84 7.45 13.07
CA MET A 143 -1.67 5.99 12.97
C MET A 143 -3.00 5.20 13.03
N LEU A 144 -4.13 5.83 13.43
CA LEU A 144 -5.39 5.13 13.74
C LEU A 144 -6.52 5.22 12.69
N GLY A 145 -6.39 5.93 11.56
CA GLY A 145 -7.35 5.74 10.45
C GLY A 145 -7.54 6.82 9.39
N ILE A 146 -7.13 8.08 9.60
CA ILE A 146 -7.42 9.16 8.63
C ILE A 146 -6.60 9.00 7.35
N LEU A 147 -5.30 8.69 7.48
CA LEU A 147 -4.41 8.49 6.34
C LEU A 147 -4.92 7.32 5.46
N LYS A 148 -5.34 6.23 6.10
CA LYS A 148 -5.94 5.08 5.42
C LYS A 148 -7.21 5.46 4.67
N GLU A 149 -8.20 6.05 5.35
CA GLU A 149 -9.50 6.40 4.76
C GLU A 149 -9.37 7.44 3.62
N THR A 150 -8.44 8.39 3.77
CA THR A 150 -8.14 9.41 2.75
C THR A 150 -7.48 8.78 1.53
N THR A 151 -6.49 7.91 1.74
CA THR A 151 -5.81 7.16 0.67
C THR A 151 -6.79 6.26 -0.06
N GLU A 152 -7.61 5.52 0.67
CA GLU A 152 -8.62 4.60 0.13
C GLU A 152 -9.64 5.35 -0.74
N SER A 153 -10.18 6.47 -0.24
CA SER A 153 -11.15 7.28 -0.98
C SER A 153 -10.57 7.87 -2.26
N ALA A 154 -9.32 8.35 -2.21
CA ALA A 154 -8.66 8.95 -3.37
C ALA A 154 -8.32 7.90 -4.45
N PHE A 155 -7.84 6.73 -4.04
CA PHE A 155 -7.57 5.62 -4.97
C PHE A 155 -8.86 5.06 -5.57
N LEU A 156 -9.92 4.85 -4.77
CA LEU A 156 -11.23 4.43 -5.28
C LEU A 156 -11.77 5.39 -6.33
N THR A 157 -11.72 6.69 -6.06
CA THR A 157 -12.15 7.72 -7.03
C THR A 157 -11.36 7.60 -8.34
N THR A 158 -10.04 7.38 -8.24
CA THR A 158 -9.17 7.23 -9.42
C THR A 158 -9.52 5.97 -10.22
N ILE A 159 -9.78 4.86 -9.54
CA ILE A 159 -10.21 3.60 -10.13
C ILE A 159 -11.56 3.76 -10.83
N GLU A 160 -12.51 4.45 -10.21
CA GLU A 160 -13.85 4.73 -10.76
C GLU A 160 -13.78 5.62 -12.02
N MET A 161 -12.83 6.56 -12.08
CA MET A 161 -12.59 7.39 -13.26
C MET A 161 -11.93 6.61 -14.42
N GLY A 162 -11.15 5.57 -14.10
CA GLY A 162 -10.65 4.56 -15.04
C GLY A 162 -9.59 5.01 -16.06
N ASN A 163 -9.21 6.29 -16.09
CA ASN A 163 -8.21 6.85 -17.00
C ASN A 163 -6.89 7.07 -16.26
N ASP A 164 -5.76 6.68 -16.87
CA ASP A 164 -4.40 6.89 -16.36
C ASP A 164 -4.24 6.53 -14.87
N VAL A 165 -4.79 5.35 -14.49
CA VAL A 165 -4.91 4.91 -13.10
C VAL A 165 -3.55 4.84 -12.40
N GLU A 166 -2.53 4.26 -13.03
CA GLU A 166 -1.19 4.12 -12.44
C GLU A 166 -0.56 5.48 -12.14
N ASP A 167 -0.50 6.38 -13.13
CA ASP A 167 0.14 7.70 -12.98
C ASP A 167 -0.61 8.61 -12.00
N THR A 168 -1.95 8.54 -12.00
CA THR A 168 -2.77 9.31 -11.08
C THR A 168 -2.61 8.82 -9.64
N ILE A 169 -2.65 7.51 -9.41
CA ILE A 169 -2.38 6.91 -8.10
C ILE A 169 -0.95 7.24 -7.64
N LYS A 170 0.02 7.21 -8.56
CA LYS A 170 1.40 7.59 -8.27
C LYS A 170 1.52 9.01 -7.74
N GLU A 171 0.95 10.00 -8.43
CA GLU A 171 1.02 11.40 -7.97
C GLU A 171 0.21 11.64 -6.68
N ILE A 172 -0.94 10.96 -6.50
CA ILE A 172 -1.70 11.01 -5.24
C ILE A 172 -0.87 10.45 -4.09
N ALA A 173 -0.34 9.23 -4.24
CA ALA A 173 0.46 8.55 -3.21
C ALA A 173 1.69 9.39 -2.84
N LYS A 174 2.40 9.91 -3.83
CA LYS A 174 3.54 10.82 -3.64
C LYS A 174 3.18 12.05 -2.83
N ASN A 175 2.06 12.70 -3.14
CA ASN A 175 1.64 13.90 -2.41
C ASN A 175 1.17 13.57 -0.99
N ILE A 176 0.42 12.50 -0.80
CA ILE A 176 -0.02 12.02 0.53
C ILE A 176 1.19 11.72 1.40
N VAL A 177 2.13 10.90 0.91
CA VAL A 177 3.33 10.51 1.65
C VAL A 177 4.21 11.72 1.93
N TYR A 178 4.45 12.58 0.94
CA TYR A 178 5.24 13.80 1.11
C TYR A 178 4.63 14.75 2.16
N LEU A 179 3.32 15.02 2.09
CA LEU A 179 2.66 15.93 3.02
C LEU A 179 2.63 15.34 4.43
N ALA A 180 2.21 14.08 4.57
CA ALA A 180 2.15 13.41 5.86
C ALA A 180 3.54 13.34 6.52
N ILE A 181 4.61 13.06 5.78
CA ILE A 181 5.97 13.07 6.35
C ILE A 181 6.33 14.45 6.88
N ASN A 182 6.04 15.51 6.12
CA ASN A 182 6.39 16.88 6.46
C ASN A 182 5.54 17.51 7.57
N GLU A 183 4.41 16.89 7.94
CA GLU A 183 3.55 17.36 9.04
C GLU A 183 4.10 17.00 10.44
N GLY A 184 5.16 16.19 10.54
CA GLY A 184 5.75 15.79 11.81
C GLY A 184 7.29 15.79 11.82
N GLU A 185 7.87 15.19 12.85
CA GLU A 185 9.32 15.15 13.04
C GLU A 185 10.02 14.22 12.05
N LEU A 186 11.25 14.57 11.67
CA LEU A 186 12.09 13.78 10.78
C LEU A 186 12.63 12.54 11.49
N THR A 187 11.85 11.47 11.48
CA THR A 187 12.27 10.16 12.00
C THR A 187 12.11 9.08 10.96
N LYS A 188 13.03 8.13 10.94
CA LYS A 188 12.96 6.97 10.03
C LYS A 188 11.65 6.18 10.19
N SER A 189 11.15 6.01 11.43
CA SER A 189 9.88 5.31 11.69
C SER A 189 8.73 5.99 10.97
N ARG A 190 8.60 7.32 11.08
CA ARG A 190 7.49 8.07 10.46
C ARG A 190 7.41 7.85 8.95
N PHE A 191 8.55 7.89 8.26
CA PHE A 191 8.60 7.63 6.81
C PHE A 191 8.08 6.24 6.47
N MET A 192 8.49 5.24 7.27
CA MET A 192 8.13 3.84 7.08
C MET A 192 6.67 3.58 7.42
N ASP A 193 6.15 4.13 8.51
CA ASP A 193 4.78 3.94 8.98
C ASP A 193 3.78 4.57 7.98
N ILE A 194 4.08 5.76 7.47
CA ILE A 194 3.25 6.44 6.45
C ILE A 194 3.24 5.63 5.15
N ALA A 195 4.41 5.19 4.68
CA ALA A 195 4.53 4.44 3.45
C ALA A 195 3.84 3.05 3.55
N LEU A 196 3.96 2.40 4.71
CA LEU A 196 3.25 1.15 5.03
C LEU A 196 1.73 1.34 4.87
N VAL A 197 1.14 2.36 5.49
CA VAL A 197 -0.31 2.60 5.40
C VAL A 197 -0.77 2.81 3.96
N VAL A 198 -0.03 3.60 3.17
CA VAL A 198 -0.40 3.91 1.78
C VAL A 198 -0.30 2.69 0.88
N VAL A 199 0.81 1.94 0.94
CA VAL A 199 1.02 0.75 0.10
C VAL A 199 0.12 -0.41 0.53
N GLU A 200 -0.12 -0.59 1.83
CA GLU A 200 -1.06 -1.62 2.33
C GLU A 200 -2.50 -1.32 1.90
N THR A 201 -2.90 -0.04 1.88
CA THR A 201 -4.22 0.37 1.36
C THR A 201 -4.35 0.03 -0.14
N ALA A 202 -3.32 0.29 -0.93
CA ALA A 202 -3.28 -0.09 -2.35
C ALA A 202 -3.34 -1.60 -2.56
N ALA A 203 -2.61 -2.38 -1.76
CA ALA A 203 -2.61 -3.84 -1.84
C ALA A 203 -4.00 -4.43 -1.55
N ASN A 204 -4.68 -3.92 -0.53
CA ASN A 204 -6.05 -4.30 -0.22
C ASN A 204 -7.01 -3.99 -1.38
N LEU A 205 -6.94 -2.77 -1.93
CA LEU A 205 -7.77 -2.37 -3.07
C LEU A 205 -7.47 -3.18 -4.34
N ALA A 206 -6.21 -3.54 -4.59
CA ALA A 206 -5.84 -4.38 -5.74
C ALA A 206 -6.38 -5.81 -5.62
N ASN A 207 -6.48 -6.33 -4.40
CA ASN A 207 -7.09 -7.63 -4.14
C ASN A 207 -8.61 -7.61 -4.38
N GLU A 208 -9.27 -6.48 -4.10
CA GLU A 208 -10.69 -6.28 -4.38
C GLU A 208 -10.96 -5.97 -5.86
N SER A 209 -10.14 -5.11 -6.47
CA SER A 209 -10.25 -4.62 -7.85
C SER A 209 -9.19 -5.26 -8.74
N LYS A 210 -9.44 -6.50 -9.15
CA LYS A 210 -8.53 -7.30 -9.99
C LYS A 210 -8.21 -6.67 -11.36
N ILE A 211 -9.04 -5.74 -11.84
CA ILE A 211 -8.90 -5.12 -13.17
C ILE A 211 -7.70 -4.18 -13.23
N TYR A 212 -7.46 -3.41 -12.16
CA TYR A 212 -6.40 -2.40 -12.08
C TYR A 212 -5.32 -2.77 -11.05
N ALA A 213 -5.25 -4.05 -10.65
CA ALA A 213 -4.40 -4.48 -9.55
C ALA A 213 -2.93 -4.09 -9.74
N LYS A 214 -2.41 -4.21 -10.97
CA LYS A 214 -1.02 -3.88 -11.29
C LYS A 214 -0.77 -2.38 -11.23
N GLU A 215 -1.66 -1.60 -11.83
CA GLU A 215 -1.63 -0.15 -11.89
C GLU A 215 -1.72 0.46 -10.48
N ILE A 216 -2.63 -0.05 -9.63
CA ILE A 216 -2.82 0.42 -8.25
C ILE A 216 -1.56 0.19 -7.42
N VAL A 217 -1.06 -1.05 -7.40
CA VAL A 217 0.11 -1.41 -6.57
C VAL A 217 1.37 -0.70 -7.06
N ARG A 218 1.61 -0.68 -8.38
CA ARG A 218 2.81 -0.04 -8.95
C ARG A 218 2.78 1.47 -8.76
N GLY A 219 1.64 2.11 -9.01
CA GLY A 219 1.43 3.53 -8.77
C GLY A 219 1.71 3.89 -7.32
N ALA A 220 1.12 3.15 -6.36
CA ALA A 220 1.26 3.45 -4.95
C ALA A 220 2.69 3.23 -4.41
N ILE A 221 3.39 2.17 -4.83
CA ILE A 221 4.78 1.92 -4.44
C ILE A 221 5.69 3.03 -4.97
N ASN A 222 5.60 3.33 -6.26
CA ASN A 222 6.45 4.34 -6.89
C ASN A 222 6.15 5.74 -6.36
N GLY A 223 4.88 6.06 -6.15
CA GLY A 223 4.47 7.32 -5.56
C GLY A 223 4.97 7.46 -4.12
N SER A 224 4.84 6.42 -3.31
CA SER A 224 5.33 6.45 -1.91
C SER A 224 6.85 6.66 -1.85
N ASN A 225 7.60 5.98 -2.71
CA ASN A 225 9.06 6.15 -2.79
C ASN A 225 9.44 7.57 -3.27
N ASP A 226 8.73 8.11 -4.27
CA ASP A 226 8.92 9.48 -4.74
C ASP A 226 8.59 10.50 -3.64
N GLY A 227 7.55 10.25 -2.85
CA GLY A 227 7.16 11.08 -1.70
C GLY A 227 8.23 11.12 -0.60
N ILE A 228 8.76 9.94 -0.24
CA ILE A 228 9.91 9.80 0.67
C ILE A 228 11.12 10.57 0.15
N THR A 229 11.49 10.35 -1.11
CA THR A 229 12.66 10.97 -1.74
C THR A 229 12.53 12.50 -1.72
N LYS A 230 11.37 13.02 -2.12
CA LYS A 230 11.08 14.46 -2.13
C LYS A 230 11.11 15.07 -0.72
N ALA A 231 10.63 14.34 0.29
CA ALA A 231 10.75 14.80 1.67
C ALA A 231 12.22 14.90 2.09
N ILE A 232 13.03 13.86 1.84
CA ILE A 232 14.47 13.87 2.14
C ILE A 232 15.19 15.04 1.45
N GLU A 233 14.89 15.29 0.18
CA GLU A 233 15.46 16.42 -0.56
C GLU A 233 15.12 17.76 0.08
N LYS A 234 13.87 17.98 0.47
CA LYS A 234 13.44 19.19 1.19
C LYS A 234 14.22 19.36 2.49
N TYR A 235 14.37 18.31 3.30
CA TYR A 235 15.13 18.40 4.55
C TYR A 235 16.64 18.63 4.33
N LYS A 236 17.23 18.04 3.27
CA LYS A 236 18.60 18.34 2.86
C LYS A 236 18.77 19.79 2.44
N ASP A 237 17.79 20.36 1.76
CA ASP A 237 17.80 21.77 1.38
C ASP A 237 17.63 22.70 2.58
N GLU A 238 16.73 22.37 3.52
CA GLU A 238 16.57 23.10 4.78
C GLU A 238 17.86 23.12 5.61
N LEU A 239 18.61 22.00 5.62
CA LEU A 239 19.90 21.90 6.30
C LEU A 239 20.96 22.86 5.74
N LYS A 240 20.93 23.18 4.43
CA LYS A 240 21.89 24.13 3.81
C LYS A 240 21.75 25.55 4.35
N PHE A 241 20.61 25.89 4.93
CA PHE A 241 20.30 27.24 5.42
C PHE A 241 20.10 27.28 6.95
N ALA A 242 20.31 26.16 7.65
CA ALA A 242 20.12 26.07 9.10
C ALA A 242 21.31 26.69 9.88
N PRO A 243 21.06 27.36 11.03
CA PRO A 243 22.10 27.78 11.97
C PRO A 243 22.93 26.59 12.50
N ASP A 244 24.21 26.83 12.81
CA ASP A 244 25.19 25.80 13.20
C ASP A 244 24.70 24.86 14.33
N GLU A 245 23.91 25.37 15.28
CA GLU A 245 23.38 24.63 16.44
C GLU A 245 22.24 23.64 16.08
N ILE A 246 21.53 23.86 14.97
CA ILE A 246 20.48 22.97 14.45
C ILE A 246 21.06 21.95 13.45
N CYS A 247 22.20 22.30 12.85
CA CYS A 247 22.88 21.50 11.84
C CYS A 247 23.30 20.11 12.34
N GLU A 248 23.79 19.96 13.58
CA GLU A 248 24.24 18.66 14.09
C GLU A 248 23.10 17.63 14.24
N ASN A 249 21.99 18.01 14.87
CA ASN A 249 20.85 17.11 15.07
C ASN A 249 20.19 16.73 13.73
N LEU A 250 19.96 17.70 12.85
CA LEU A 250 19.35 17.43 11.54
C LEU A 250 20.30 16.62 10.63
N SER A 251 21.61 16.82 10.73
CA SER A 251 22.62 16.04 9.98
C SER A 251 22.64 14.57 10.41
N LEU A 252 22.56 14.30 11.73
CA LEU A 252 22.45 12.94 12.25
C LEU A 252 21.18 12.25 11.74
N SER A 253 20.03 12.92 11.84
CA SER A 253 18.77 12.32 11.40
C SER A 253 18.73 12.12 9.88
N ILE A 254 19.33 12.99 9.06
CA ILE A 254 19.48 12.78 7.61
C ILE A 254 20.43 11.61 7.30
N LYS A 255 21.50 11.43 8.08
CA LYS A 255 22.41 10.28 7.93
C LYS A 255 21.71 8.96 8.21
N GLU A 256 20.81 8.91 9.18
CA GLU A 256 20.00 7.72 9.47
C GLU A 256 19.08 7.32 8.29
N LEU A 257 18.70 8.28 7.43
CA LEU A 257 17.88 8.04 6.23
C LEU A 257 18.68 7.52 5.03
N THR A 258 20.01 7.39 5.11
CA THR A 258 20.83 6.88 3.99
C THR A 258 20.48 5.45 3.57
N LYS A 259 19.87 4.66 4.45
CA LYS A 259 19.44 3.28 4.18
C LYS A 259 17.94 3.11 4.03
N ILE A 260 17.18 4.21 3.96
CA ILE A 260 15.71 4.18 3.97
C ILE A 260 15.11 3.33 2.85
N GLU A 261 15.80 3.20 1.72
CA GLU A 261 15.39 2.36 0.60
C GLU A 261 15.45 0.85 0.95
N ASP A 262 16.43 0.40 1.74
CA ASP A 262 16.49 -0.98 2.23
C ASP A 262 15.32 -1.28 3.17
N ASP A 263 14.96 -0.32 4.02
CA ASP A 263 13.82 -0.46 4.95
C ASP A 263 12.49 -0.45 4.20
N PHE A 264 12.36 0.40 3.17
CA PHE A 264 11.20 0.42 2.30
C PHE A 264 11.02 -0.93 1.58
N VAL A 265 12.10 -1.52 1.04
CA VAL A 265 12.06 -2.88 0.48
C VAL A 265 11.65 -3.92 1.53
N GLY A 266 12.11 -3.77 2.77
CA GLY A 266 11.69 -4.60 3.91
C GLY A 266 10.17 -4.55 4.13
N ILE A 267 9.59 -3.35 4.09
CA ILE A 267 8.14 -3.14 4.20
C ILE A 267 7.40 -3.79 3.03
N LEU A 268 7.86 -3.59 1.79
CA LEU A 268 7.24 -4.21 0.61
C LEU A 268 7.19 -5.74 0.73
N LYS A 269 8.30 -6.37 1.15
CA LYS A 269 8.34 -7.82 1.41
C LYS A 269 7.39 -8.23 2.53
N SER A 270 7.27 -7.43 3.59
CA SER A 270 6.31 -7.68 4.67
C SER A 270 4.87 -7.63 4.19
N ILE A 271 4.50 -6.60 3.41
CA ILE A 271 3.15 -6.44 2.84
C ILE A 271 2.83 -7.62 1.92
N ALA A 272 3.75 -8.00 1.03
CA ALA A 272 3.57 -9.13 0.12
C ALA A 272 3.30 -10.43 0.89
N ASN A 273 4.05 -10.71 1.95
CA ASN A 273 3.87 -11.91 2.77
C ASN A 273 2.54 -11.95 3.55
N GLN A 274 1.92 -10.79 3.80
CA GLN A 274 0.70 -10.66 4.60
C GLN A 274 -0.57 -10.51 3.75
N ASN A 275 -0.44 -10.32 2.43
CA ASN A 275 -1.55 -10.08 1.53
C ASN A 275 -1.84 -11.28 0.62
N ALA A 276 -3.07 -11.36 0.13
CA ALA A 276 -3.47 -12.33 -0.86
C ALA A 276 -3.03 -11.91 -2.28
N GLU A 277 -3.24 -12.81 -3.24
CA GLU A 277 -3.08 -12.52 -4.66
C GLU A 277 -4.27 -11.73 -5.23
N PRO A 278 -4.05 -10.82 -6.20
CA PRO A 278 -2.81 -10.60 -6.98
C PRO A 278 -1.78 -9.64 -6.36
N ALA A 279 -2.08 -8.97 -5.24
CA ALA A 279 -1.18 -7.94 -4.71
C ALA A 279 0.19 -8.49 -4.30
N SER A 280 0.22 -9.67 -3.66
CA SER A 280 1.45 -10.35 -3.25
C SER A 280 2.42 -10.57 -4.43
N GLU A 281 1.97 -11.19 -5.52
CA GLU A 281 2.77 -11.47 -6.72
C GLU A 281 3.29 -10.18 -7.36
N ILE A 282 2.43 -9.17 -7.50
CA ILE A 282 2.80 -7.89 -8.11
C ILE A 282 3.87 -7.16 -7.29
N ILE A 283 3.74 -7.14 -5.96
CA ILE A 283 4.75 -6.52 -5.09
C ILE A 283 6.09 -7.23 -5.23
N LEU A 284 6.10 -8.57 -5.24
CA LEU A 284 7.34 -9.34 -5.41
C LEU A 284 7.98 -9.16 -6.80
N GLU A 285 7.16 -9.04 -7.85
CA GLU A 285 7.62 -8.68 -9.21
C GLU A 285 8.36 -7.33 -9.17
N ILE A 286 7.71 -6.29 -8.62
CA ILE A 286 8.28 -4.94 -8.53
C ILE A 286 9.57 -4.94 -7.69
N VAL A 287 9.56 -5.61 -6.53
CA VAL A 287 10.77 -5.75 -5.70
C VAL A 287 11.90 -6.40 -6.49
N GLY A 288 11.63 -7.50 -7.20
CA GLY A 288 12.63 -8.21 -8.00
C GLY A 288 13.23 -7.36 -9.13
N ASP A 289 12.39 -6.62 -9.86
CA ASP A 289 12.78 -5.87 -11.04
C ASP A 289 13.43 -4.51 -10.70
N GLU A 290 12.84 -3.79 -9.76
CA GLU A 290 13.14 -2.38 -9.51
C GLU A 290 14.10 -2.17 -8.32
N TYR A 291 14.14 -3.09 -7.36
CA TYR A 291 14.92 -2.91 -6.12
C TYR A 291 16.01 -3.98 -5.91
N ASP A 292 15.70 -5.25 -6.19
CA ASP A 292 16.61 -6.38 -5.96
C ASP A 292 17.47 -6.73 -7.19
N SER A 293 17.21 -6.10 -8.34
CA SER A 293 18.00 -6.31 -9.56
C SER A 293 19.43 -5.78 -9.41
N TYR A 294 20.39 -6.42 -10.10
CA TYR A 294 21.80 -5.99 -10.06
C TYR A 294 22.00 -4.54 -10.51
N SER A 295 21.16 -4.05 -11.43
CA SER A 295 21.17 -2.66 -11.88
C SER A 295 20.72 -1.71 -10.77
N ALA A 296 19.66 -2.07 -10.02
CA ALA A 296 19.16 -1.31 -8.88
C ALA A 296 20.18 -1.27 -7.74
N LYS A 297 20.72 -2.44 -7.36
CA LYS A 297 21.78 -2.55 -6.35
C LYS A 297 23.02 -1.74 -6.71
N LEU A 298 23.43 -1.75 -7.98
CA LEU A 298 24.59 -0.99 -8.42
C LEU A 298 24.30 0.52 -8.51
N LYS A 299 23.11 0.94 -8.92
CA LYS A 299 22.67 2.34 -8.81
C LYS A 299 22.74 2.82 -7.36
N ARG A 300 22.26 2.02 -6.42
CA ARG A 300 22.27 2.33 -4.99
C ARG A 300 23.69 2.43 -4.43
N ILE A 301 24.54 1.41 -4.67
CA ILE A 301 25.95 1.44 -4.25
C ILE A 301 26.68 2.64 -4.85
N SER A 302 26.40 2.99 -6.11
CA SER A 302 27.00 4.16 -6.77
C SER A 302 26.52 5.47 -6.14
N ALA A 303 25.22 5.60 -5.83
CA ALA A 303 24.65 6.76 -5.17
C ALA A 303 25.19 6.94 -3.73
N GLU A 304 25.31 5.86 -2.96
CA GLU A 304 25.94 5.85 -1.63
C GLU A 304 27.41 6.26 -1.72
N ALA A 305 28.17 5.70 -2.66
CA ALA A 305 29.57 6.05 -2.87
C ALA A 305 29.73 7.53 -3.26
N ARG A 306 28.85 8.05 -4.13
CA ARG A 306 28.82 9.46 -4.51
C ARG A 306 28.55 10.37 -3.31
N ALA A 307 27.56 10.03 -2.48
CA ALA A 307 27.21 10.80 -1.30
C ALA A 307 28.39 10.89 -0.32
N GLN A 308 29.08 9.76 -0.07
CA GLN A 308 30.27 9.74 0.79
C GLN A 308 31.44 10.54 0.20
N ILE A 309 31.66 10.46 -1.11
CA ILE A 309 32.70 11.26 -1.79
C ILE A 309 32.37 12.75 -1.71
N PHE A 310 31.11 13.14 -1.90
CA PHE A 310 30.70 14.54 -1.84
C PHE A 310 30.77 15.10 -0.43
N GLU A 311 30.41 14.31 0.59
CA GLU A 311 30.59 14.68 2.01
C GLU A 311 32.08 14.92 2.32
N LYS A 312 32.97 14.02 1.88
CA LYS A 312 34.43 14.20 2.05
C LYS A 312 34.97 15.41 1.30
N ILE A 313 34.44 15.72 0.12
CA ILE A 313 34.80 16.91 -0.65
C ILE A 313 34.35 18.19 0.09
N GLU A 314 33.17 18.19 0.71
CA GLU A 314 32.67 19.33 1.49
C GLU A 314 33.46 19.52 2.80
N GLU A 315 33.81 18.44 3.50
CA GLU A 315 34.73 18.48 4.65
C GLU A 315 36.10 19.09 4.26
N LEU A 316 36.60 18.76 3.07
CA LEU A 316 37.87 19.28 2.56
C LEU A 316 37.76 20.76 2.15
N SER A 317 36.68 21.16 1.49
CA SER A 317 36.39 22.57 1.14
C SER A 317 36.28 23.45 2.39
N GLN A 318 35.56 22.99 3.42
CA GLN A 318 35.46 23.72 4.68
C GLN A 318 36.80 23.84 5.41
N LYS A 319 37.66 22.82 5.32
CA LYS A 319 39.03 22.89 5.85
C LYS A 319 39.91 23.83 5.02
N SER A 320 39.83 23.82 3.69
CA SER A 320 40.67 24.68 2.83
C SER A 320 40.25 26.15 2.85
N PHE A 321 38.96 26.46 3.06
CA PHE A 321 38.48 27.83 3.26
C PHE A 321 39.16 28.50 4.47
N LYS A 322 39.54 27.72 5.49
CA LYS A 322 40.34 28.21 6.63
C LYS A 322 41.81 28.50 6.29
N PHE A 323 42.31 28.04 5.13
CA PHE A 323 43.70 28.19 4.69
C PHE A 323 43.89 29.04 3.41
N GLY A 324 42.82 29.57 2.81
CA GLY A 324 42.87 30.64 1.80
C GLY A 324 43.24 30.25 0.36
N ASP A 325 43.09 28.98 -0.03
CA ASP A 325 43.44 28.53 -1.40
C ASP A 325 42.24 28.57 -2.36
N VAL A 326 42.15 29.63 -3.17
CA VAL A 326 41.04 29.93 -4.10
C VAL A 326 40.99 28.97 -5.31
N ASN A 327 42.08 28.23 -5.57
CA ASN A 327 42.19 27.33 -6.72
C ASN A 327 41.65 25.91 -6.46
N LEU A 328 41.24 25.63 -5.21
CA LEU A 328 40.68 24.34 -4.79
C LEU A 328 39.19 24.21 -5.14
N ASP A 329 38.42 25.30 -5.07
CA ASP A 329 36.98 25.28 -5.32
C ASP A 329 36.65 24.95 -6.79
N GLU A 330 37.43 25.48 -7.75
CA GLU A 330 37.28 25.16 -9.17
C GLU A 330 37.61 23.69 -9.46
N LYS A 331 38.64 23.15 -8.79
CA LYS A 331 39.00 21.72 -8.89
C LYS A 331 37.91 20.83 -8.26
N ILE A 332 37.33 21.25 -7.15
CA ILE A 332 36.22 20.54 -6.47
C ILE A 332 34.98 20.50 -7.36
N VAL A 333 34.60 21.62 -7.98
CA VAL A 333 33.45 21.68 -8.90
C VAL A 333 33.68 20.79 -10.12
N ASN A 334 34.89 20.78 -10.68
CA ASN A 334 35.23 19.90 -11.81
C ASN A 334 35.23 18.42 -11.40
N LEU A 335 35.72 18.08 -10.20
CA LEU A 335 35.64 16.72 -9.65
C LEU A 335 34.19 16.25 -9.47
N LYS A 336 33.30 17.09 -8.92
CA LYS A 336 31.86 16.77 -8.80
C LYS A 336 31.25 16.48 -10.18
N LYS A 337 31.63 17.24 -11.23
CA LYS A 337 31.18 17.00 -12.61
C LYS A 337 31.72 15.70 -13.20
N GLU A 338 33.00 15.39 -12.99
CA GLU A 338 33.63 14.16 -13.51
C GLU A 338 32.99 12.90 -12.90
N ILE A 339 32.67 12.92 -11.61
CA ILE A 339 31.98 11.81 -10.93
C ILE A 339 30.60 11.57 -11.55
N VAL A 340 29.83 12.65 -11.76
CA VAL A 340 28.50 12.57 -12.40
C VAL A 340 28.59 12.04 -13.84
N GLU A 341 29.59 12.47 -14.61
CA GLU A 341 29.81 11.94 -15.97
C GLU A 341 30.19 10.45 -15.97
N LEU A 342 31.04 10.02 -15.03
CA LEU A 342 31.46 8.62 -14.90
C LEU A 342 30.26 7.72 -14.57
N GLU A 343 29.37 8.17 -13.69
CA GLU A 343 28.15 7.44 -13.36
C GLU A 343 27.18 7.37 -14.52
N LYS A 344 27.02 8.47 -15.26
CA LYS A 344 26.19 8.47 -16.48
C LYS A 344 26.70 7.46 -17.50
N LYS A 345 28.01 7.48 -17.78
CA LYS A 345 28.66 6.52 -18.70
C LYS A 345 28.54 5.07 -18.18
N ALA A 346 28.65 4.84 -16.88
CA ALA A 346 28.48 3.50 -16.29
C ALA A 346 27.03 3.01 -16.40
N GLY A 347 26.04 3.86 -16.11
CA GLY A 347 24.62 3.56 -16.25
C GLY A 347 24.20 3.26 -17.69
N GLU A 348 24.70 4.03 -18.66
CA GLU A 348 24.48 3.80 -20.09
C GLU A 348 25.08 2.46 -20.55
N LYS A 349 26.30 2.12 -20.11
CA LYS A 349 26.93 0.82 -20.41
C LYS A 349 26.17 -0.36 -19.81
N LEU A 350 25.62 -0.21 -18.61
CA LEU A 350 24.80 -1.24 -17.95
C LEU A 350 23.45 -1.43 -18.64
N ALA A 351 22.81 -0.35 -19.06
CA ALA A 351 21.58 -0.40 -19.85
C ALA A 351 21.82 -1.13 -21.19
N GLN A 352 22.98 -0.91 -21.83
CA GLN A 352 23.39 -1.65 -23.03
C GLN A 352 23.66 -3.13 -22.74
N MET A 353 24.17 -3.48 -21.55
CA MET A 353 24.45 -4.87 -21.14
C MET A 353 23.20 -5.66 -20.73
N LYS A 354 22.07 -5.01 -20.39
CA LYS A 354 20.76 -5.70 -20.23
C LYS A 354 20.33 -6.44 -21.50
N ASN A 355 20.86 -6.04 -22.67
CA ASN A 355 20.53 -6.63 -23.97
C ASN A 355 21.52 -7.73 -24.42
N SER A 356 22.61 -7.98 -23.70
CA SER A 356 23.60 -9.00 -24.05
C SER A 356 23.70 -10.05 -22.94
N GLN A 357 23.35 -11.30 -23.24
CA GLN A 357 23.41 -12.46 -22.34
C GLN A 357 24.84 -12.81 -21.88
N THR A 358 25.49 -12.02 -21.03
CA THR A 358 26.78 -12.42 -20.45
C THR A 358 26.94 -11.94 -19.01
N PHE A 359 26.36 -12.73 -18.12
CA PHE A 359 26.17 -12.50 -16.67
C PHE A 359 27.47 -12.51 -15.84
N GLU A 360 28.56 -13.15 -16.29
CA GLU A 360 29.80 -13.27 -15.49
C GLU A 360 30.78 -12.09 -15.65
N ASN A 361 30.86 -11.48 -16.84
CA ASN A 361 31.80 -10.38 -17.09
C ASN A 361 31.44 -9.08 -16.35
N ALA A 362 30.16 -8.87 -16.03
CA ALA A 362 29.68 -7.67 -15.35
C ALA A 362 30.16 -7.59 -13.89
N LYS A 363 30.22 -8.73 -13.18
CA LYS A 363 30.69 -8.81 -11.78
C LYS A 363 32.19 -8.49 -11.67
N GLU A 364 32.99 -9.03 -12.60
CA GLU A 364 34.44 -8.80 -12.61
C GLU A 364 34.78 -7.35 -13.01
N GLN A 365 34.00 -6.74 -13.91
CA GLN A 365 34.19 -5.35 -14.28
C GLN A 365 33.71 -4.36 -13.23
N ALA A 366 32.62 -4.64 -12.52
CA ALA A 366 32.15 -3.82 -11.39
C ALA A 366 33.19 -3.80 -10.25
N LYS A 367 33.80 -4.96 -9.96
CA LYS A 367 34.91 -5.05 -9.00
C LYS A 367 36.12 -4.22 -9.47
N LYS A 368 36.53 -4.36 -10.74
CA LYS A 368 37.61 -3.56 -11.34
C LYS A 368 37.32 -2.05 -11.34
N LEU A 369 36.05 -1.65 -11.47
CA LEU A 369 35.65 -0.25 -11.42
C LEU A 369 35.73 0.30 -9.99
N GLY A 370 35.21 -0.44 -9.01
CA GLY A 370 35.36 -0.11 -7.59
C GLY A 370 36.83 0.02 -7.17
N ASP A 371 37.67 -0.94 -7.60
CA ASP A 371 39.11 -0.92 -7.34
C ASP A 371 39.78 0.31 -7.98
N ARG A 372 39.38 0.72 -9.18
CA ARG A 372 39.91 1.92 -9.86
C ARG A 372 39.49 3.23 -9.20
N VAL A 373 38.24 3.33 -8.77
CA VAL A 373 37.72 4.51 -8.05
C VAL A 373 38.42 4.65 -6.70
N TYR A 374 38.61 3.53 -5.99
CA TYR A 374 39.35 3.49 -4.74
C TYR A 374 40.83 3.88 -4.90
N GLU A 375 41.52 3.34 -5.91
CA GLU A 375 42.92 3.70 -6.19
C GLU A 375 43.07 5.16 -6.66
N ALA A 376 42.11 5.69 -7.43
CA ALA A 376 42.10 7.11 -7.79
C ALA A 376 41.96 8.02 -6.55
N ALA A 377 41.04 7.67 -5.64
CA ALA A 377 40.85 8.39 -4.37
C ALA A 377 42.09 8.30 -3.46
N LYS A 378 42.72 7.13 -3.38
CA LYS A 378 43.92 6.90 -2.57
C LYS A 378 45.15 7.68 -3.09
N ASN A 379 45.40 7.65 -4.40
CA ASN A 379 46.51 8.39 -5.01
C ASN A 379 46.37 9.91 -4.83
N LEU A 380 45.13 10.42 -4.79
CA LEU A 380 44.84 11.82 -4.48
C LEU A 380 45.15 12.19 -3.02
N ILE A 381 44.80 11.31 -2.08
CA ILE A 381 45.14 11.48 -0.65
C ILE A 381 46.66 11.46 -0.43
N ASP A 382 47.39 10.64 -1.18
CA ASP A 382 48.85 10.55 -1.06
C ASP A 382 49.57 11.74 -1.74
N ASN A 383 49.01 12.31 -2.80
CA ASN A 383 49.54 13.51 -3.45
C ASN A 383 49.27 14.80 -2.66
N THR A 384 48.17 14.85 -1.90
CA THR A 384 47.82 15.99 -1.02
C THR A 384 48.58 15.98 0.31
N LYS A 385 49.26 14.88 0.67
CA LYS A 385 50.18 14.83 1.82
C LYS A 385 51.63 15.24 1.48
N LYS A 386 51.95 15.42 0.19
CA LYS A 386 53.30 15.73 -0.30
C LYS A 386 53.48 17.17 -0.82
N SER A 387 52.39 17.92 -0.94
CA SER A 387 52.38 19.39 -1.04
C SER A 387 52.10 19.99 0.33
#